data_AF-A0A927LQW4-F1
#
_entry.id   AF-A0A927LQW4-F1
#
_cell.length_a   1.000
_cell.length_b   1.000
_cell.length_c   1.000
_cell.angle_alpha   90.00
_cell.angle_beta   90.00
_cell.angle_gamma   90.00
#
_symmetry.space_group_name_H-M   'P 1'
#
loop_
_entity.id
_entity.type
_entity.pdbx_description
1 polymer ?
#
loop_
_entity_poly.entity_id
_entity_poly.type
_entity_poly.pdbx_seq_one_letter_code
_entity_poly.pdbx_strand_id
1 'polypeptide(L)' 'MSQIRIIIETQGYFFIRLQPEAIIIPKRELDNAENTTENLKALARSLNIEYQENLKWNW' A
#
# COMPACT_ATOMS: atom_id res chain seq x y z
N MET A 1 14.36 -12.89 -0.11
CA MET A 1 13.21 -12.67 0.81
C MET A 1 12.76 -11.23 0.63
N SER A 2 11.48 -10.97 0.37
CA SER A 2 10.96 -9.60 0.22
C SER A 2 11.05 -8.87 1.56
N GLN A 3 11.63 -7.67 1.57
CA GLN A 3 11.64 -6.81 2.76
C GLN A 3 10.25 -6.23 3.07
N ILE A 4 9.37 -6.19 2.06
CA ILE A 4 7.99 -5.74 2.19
C ILE A 4 7.12 -6.96 2.53
N ARG A 5 6.31 -6.83 3.59
CA ARG A 5 5.40 -7.89 4.06
C ARG A 5 3.97 -7.71 3.56
N ILE A 6 3.46 -6.48 3.59
CA ILE A 6 2.08 -6.16 3.18
C ILE A 6 1.99 -4.69 2.78
N ILE A 7 1.13 -4.41 1.79
CA ILE A 7 0.73 -3.06 1.41
C ILE A 7 -0.77 -2.92 1.67
N ILE A 8 -1.16 -1.86 2.38
CA ILE A 8 -2.55 -1.53 2.68
C ILE A 8 -2.86 -0.16 2.12
N GLU A 9 -3.91 -0.05 1.33
CA GLU A 9 -4.41 1.18 0.77
C GLU A 9 -5.68 1.62 1.50
N THR A 10 -5.66 2.86 2.02
CA THR A 10 -6.85 3.50 2.60
C THR A 10 -7.32 4.67 1.72
N GLN A 11 -8.40 5.34 2.12
CA GLN A 11 -8.84 6.57 1.43
C GLN A 11 -7.82 7.71 1.57
N GLY A 12 -7.08 7.78 2.68
CA GLY A 12 -6.21 8.93 2.99
C GLY A 12 -4.71 8.66 2.86
N TYR A 13 -4.28 7.40 2.94
CA TYR A 13 -2.86 7.04 2.96
C TYR A 13 -2.62 5.60 2.48
N PHE A 14 -1.38 5.32 2.09
CA PHE A 14 -0.85 3.97 1.95
C PHE A 14 -0.04 3.60 3.19
N PHE A 15 -0.17 2.35 3.64
CA PHE A 15 0.62 1.77 4.71
C PHE A 15 1.43 0.60 4.15
N ILE A 16 2.75 0.71 4.20
CA ILE A 16 3.69 -0.28 3.68
C ILE A 16 4.46 -0.86 4.86
N ARG A 17 4.23 -2.13 5.18
CA ARG A 17 4.93 -2.81 6.27
C ARG A 17 6.20 -3.45 5.75
N LEU A 18 7.34 -2.97 6.23
CA LEU A 18 8.65 -3.58 6.05
C LEU A 18 8.99 -4.49 7.25
N GLN A 19 10.10 -5.20 7.19
CA GLN A 19 10.72 -5.82 8.37
C GLN A 19 12.05 -5.09 8.62
N PRO A 20 12.23 -4.32 9.73
CA PRO A 20 11.39 -4.17 10.94
C PRO A 20 10.46 -2.93 10.96
N GLU A 21 10.48 -2.09 9.93
CA GLU A 21 9.84 -0.76 9.95
C GLU A 21 8.50 -0.73 9.23
N ALA A 22 7.80 0.40 9.29
CA ALA A 22 6.63 0.66 8.46
C ALA A 22 6.65 2.09 7.94
N ILE A 23 6.13 2.28 6.74
CA ILE A 23 6.04 3.58 6.08
C ILE A 23 4.57 3.92 5.86
N ILE A 24 4.19 5.14 6.22
CA ILE A 24 2.87 5.71 5.93
C ILE A 24 3.08 6.82 4.90
N ILE A 25 2.36 6.73 3.78
CA ILE A 25 2.43 7.71 2.69
C ILE A 25 1.06 8.36 2.54
N PRO A 26 0.87 9.61 2.98
CA PRO A 26 -0.38 10.33 2.81
C PRO A 26 -0.67 10.59 1.32
N LYS A 27 -1.87 10.27 0.85
CA LYS A 27 -2.25 10.46 -0.57
C LYS A 27 -2.25 11.93 -0.98
N ARG A 28 -2.51 12.84 -0.04
CA ARG A 28 -2.51 14.29 -0.24
C ARG A 28 -1.11 14.85 -0.59
N GLU A 29 -0.05 14.11 -0.27
CA GLU A 29 1.34 14.47 -0.53
C GLU A 29 1.83 13.89 -1.86
N LEU A 30 0.96 13.19 -2.60
CA LEU A 30 1.27 12.60 -3.90
C LEU A 30 0.63 13.42 -5.01
N ASP A 31 1.44 13.78 -6.01
CA ASP A 31 0.96 14.49 -7.20
C ASP A 31 -0.06 13.65 -8.01
N ASN A 32 0.10 12.32 -7.99
CA ASN A 32 -0.80 11.39 -8.66
C ASN A 32 -0.97 10.10 -7.84
N ALA A 33 -1.96 10.11 -6.95
CA ALA A 33 -2.28 8.99 -6.09
C ALA A 33 -2.77 7.76 -6.88
N GLU A 34 -3.50 7.94 -7.98
CA GLU A 34 -4.01 6.83 -8.82
C GLU A 34 -2.87 6.03 -9.48
N ASN A 35 -1.90 6.74 -10.07
CA ASN A 35 -0.72 6.08 -10.63
C ASN A 35 0.08 5.36 -9.53
N THR A 36 0.16 5.95 -8.34
CA THR A 36 0.82 5.32 -7.19
C THR A 36 0.12 4.04 -6.75
N THR A 37 -1.21 4.02 -6.75
CA THR A 37 -2.03 2.82 -6.49
C THR A 37 -1.68 1.69 -7.47
N GLU A 38 -1.69 1.96 -8.77
CA GLU A 38 -1.37 0.93 -9.78
C GLU A 38 0.07 0.42 -9.66
N ASN A 39 1.01 1.32 -9.38
CA ASN A 39 2.41 0.94 -9.14
C ASN A 39 2.58 0.06 -7.88
N LEU A 40 1.89 0.38 -6.79
CA LEU A 40 1.96 -0.42 -5.56
C LEU A 40 1.28 -1.79 -5.71
N LYS A 41 0.19 -1.88 -6.49
CA LYS A 41 -0.42 -3.17 -6.86
C LYS A 41 0.52 -4.01 -7.70
N ALA A 42 1.16 -3.42 -8.71
CA ALA A 42 2.14 -4.10 -9.55
C ALA A 42 3.33 -4.58 -8.72
N LEU A 43 3.81 -3.75 -7.78
CA LEU A 43 4.85 -4.12 -6.84
C LEU A 43 4.44 -5.31 -5.97
N ALA A 44 3.25 -5.28 -5.38
CA ALA A 44 2.75 -6.37 -4.55
C ALA A 44 2.70 -7.70 -5.31
N ARG A 45 2.21 -7.68 -6.56
CA ARG A 45 2.19 -8.84 -7.46
C ARG A 45 3.59 -9.36 -7.76
N SER A 46 4.53 -8.46 -8.07
CA SER A 46 5.92 -8.84 -8.39
C SER A 46 6.65 -9.48 -7.21
N LEU A 47 6.32 -9.06 -5.99
CA LEU A 47 6.91 -9.57 -4.75
C LEU A 47 6.14 -10.75 -4.16
N ASN A 48 5.01 -11.13 -4.78
CA ASN A 48 4.08 -12.13 -4.26
C ASN A 48 3.66 -11.85 -2.80
N ILE A 49 3.31 -10.59 -2.52
CA ILE A 49 2.85 -10.12 -1.21
C ILE A 49 1.41 -9.64 -1.28
N GLU A 50 0.78 -9.56 -0.12
CA GLU A 50 -0.60 -9.13 -0.01
C GLU A 50 -0.74 -7.62 -0.24
N TYR A 51 -1.73 -7.26 -1.08
CA TYR A 51 -2.21 -5.89 -1.25
C TYR A 51 -3.67 -5.84 -0.79
N GLN A 52 -3.94 -5.07 0.27
CA GLN A 52 -5.29 -4.89 0.79
C GLN A 52 -5.80 -3.49 0.43
N GLU A 53 -6.87 -3.43 -0.35
CA GLU A 53 -7.65 -2.20 -0.51
C GLU A 53 -8.66 -2.10 0.63
N ASN A 54 -8.89 -0.89 1.12
CA ASN A 54 -9.81 -0.63 2.22
C ASN A 54 -11.17 -1.30 1.96
N LEU A 55 -11.37 -2.40 2.70
CA LEU A 55 -12.64 -3.07 2.90
C LEU A 55 -13.62 -2.02 3.42
N LYS A 56 -14.77 -1.89 2.76
CA LYS A 56 -15.94 -1.20 3.30
C LYS A 56 -16.12 -1.70 4.74
N TRP A 57 -15.89 -0.84 5.72
CA TRP A 57 -16.31 -1.11 7.08
C TRP A 57 -17.84 -1.25 7.05
N ASN A 58 -18.35 -2.48 7.09
CA ASN A 58 -19.75 -2.73 7.43
C ASN A 58 -19.85 -2.57 8.94
N TRP A 59 -20.45 -1.45 9.37
CA TRP A 59 -20.76 -1.18 10.77
C TRP A 59 -22.00 -1.97 11.17
#